data_AF-A0A956U112-F1
#
_entry.id   AF-A0A956U112-F1
#
_cell.length_a   1.000
_cell.length_b   1.000
_cell.length_c   1.000
_cell.angle_alpha   90.00
_cell.angle_beta   90.00
_cell.angle_gamma   90.00
#
_symmetry.space_group_name_H-M   'P 1'
#
loop_
_entity.id
_entity.type
_entity.pdbx_description
1 polymer ?
#
loop_
_entity_poly.entity_id
_entity_poly.type
_entity_poly.pdbx_seq_one_letter_code
_entity_poly.pdbx_strand_id
1 'polypeptide(L)'
;MKLLIIGLDCADPEFIFGWKDELPNIKKLIEGGAYGPLLSCHPPITVPAWAVMMSGKDPGQLGYYGFRNRMDYSYGAYGIANANSVKCDRVWDILSRAGKKVILLGVPQTYPPKPVNGCVVSGFLAPSTESNYTYPVPLKDEVEEVSGGYVLDVEDFRTDDKEALLGRIYEKTEKHFKVAKHLLRTKPWDFFMTVEMGTDRIHHGFWSFIDPTHRR
;
A
#
# COMPACT_ATOMS: atom_id res chain seq x y z
N MET A 1 -19.98 -4.39 13.33
CA MET A 1 -19.80 -3.76 11.99
C MET A 1 -18.39 -4.03 11.54
N LYS A 2 -18.18 -4.37 10.26
CA LYS A 2 -16.86 -4.61 9.67
C LYS A 2 -16.57 -3.55 8.61
N LEU A 3 -15.34 -3.05 8.54
CA LEU A 3 -14.88 -2.11 7.52
C LEU A 3 -13.67 -2.70 6.77
N LEU A 4 -13.79 -2.78 5.45
CA LEU A 4 -12.72 -3.19 4.55
C LEU A 4 -12.30 -1.99 3.69
N ILE A 5 -11.02 -1.65 3.70
CA ILE A 5 -10.41 -0.66 2.81
C ILE A 5 -9.48 -1.40 1.84
N ILE A 6 -9.68 -1.16 0.54
CA ILE A 6 -8.80 -1.64 -0.51
C ILE A 6 -8.21 -0.40 -1.18
N GLY A 7 -6.90 -0.24 -1.08
CA GLY A 7 -6.14 0.79 -1.76
C GLY A 7 -5.47 0.25 -3.02
N LEU A 8 -5.53 1.02 -4.09
CA LEU A 8 -4.77 0.77 -5.33
C LEU A 8 -3.80 1.94 -5.48
N ASP A 9 -2.51 1.71 -5.25
CA ASP A 9 -1.51 2.79 -5.28
C ASP A 9 -1.29 3.29 -6.70
N CYS A 10 -1.18 4.61 -6.90
CA CYS A 10 -1.11 5.24 -8.21
C CYS A 10 -2.26 4.92 -9.17
N ALA A 11 -3.42 4.43 -8.71
CA ALA A 11 -4.57 4.18 -9.58
C ALA A 11 -5.27 5.50 -9.97
N ASP A 12 -4.79 6.14 -11.03
CA ASP A 12 -5.28 7.43 -11.49
C ASP A 12 -6.80 7.39 -11.78
N PRO A 13 -7.60 8.30 -11.19
CA PRO A 13 -9.04 8.33 -11.39
C PRO A 13 -9.49 8.48 -12.84
N GLU A 14 -8.74 9.19 -13.70
CA GLU A 14 -9.10 9.38 -15.11
C GLU A 14 -9.12 8.03 -15.85
N PHE A 15 -8.10 7.20 -15.63
CA PHE A 15 -8.07 5.86 -16.21
C PHE A 15 -9.12 4.94 -15.59
N ILE A 16 -9.22 4.88 -14.26
CA ILE A 16 -10.15 3.97 -13.57
C ILE A 16 -11.61 4.26 -13.94
N PHE A 17 -11.99 5.55 -14.00
CA PHE A 17 -13.34 5.93 -14.38
C PHE A 17 -13.57 5.87 -15.90
N GLY A 18 -12.53 6.12 -16.70
CA GLY A 18 -12.55 5.93 -18.14
C GLY A 18 -12.77 4.46 -18.55
N TRP A 19 -12.20 3.52 -17.80
CA TRP A 19 -12.30 2.07 -18.05
C TRP A 19 -13.38 1.36 -17.22
N LYS A 20 -14.29 2.11 -16.57
CA LYS A 20 -15.28 1.52 -15.65
C LYS A 20 -16.08 0.37 -16.27
N ASP A 21 -16.39 0.43 -17.56
CA ASP A 21 -17.17 -0.60 -18.25
C ASP A 21 -16.37 -1.90 -18.50
N GLU A 22 -15.05 -1.83 -18.44
CA GLU A 22 -14.13 -2.98 -18.49
C GLU A 22 -13.77 -3.51 -17.09
N LEU A 23 -14.11 -2.76 -16.04
CA LEU A 23 -13.80 -3.06 -14.63
C LEU A 23 -15.10 -3.41 -13.87
N PRO A 24 -15.66 -4.62 -14.05
CA PRO A 24 -17.02 -4.95 -13.56
C PRO A 24 -17.18 -4.80 -12.04
N ASN A 25 -16.13 -5.08 -11.27
CA ASN A 25 -16.15 -4.91 -9.82
C ASN A 25 -16.15 -3.43 -9.40
N ILE A 26 -15.37 -2.59 -10.09
CA ILE A 26 -15.33 -1.15 -9.85
C ILE A 26 -16.66 -0.52 -10.26
N LYS A 27 -17.20 -0.88 -11.43
CA LYS A 27 -18.53 -0.45 -11.88
C LYS A 27 -19.60 -0.74 -10.85
N LYS A 28 -19.63 -1.96 -10.31
CA LYS A 28 -20.59 -2.34 -9.26
C LYS A 28 -20.45 -1.50 -7.98
N LEU A 29 -19.22 -1.16 -7.57
CA LEU A 29 -18.98 -0.29 -6.41
C LEU A 29 -19.45 1.15 -6.67
N ILE A 30 -19.24 1.66 -7.87
CA ILE A 30 -19.70 2.98 -8.32
C ILE A 30 -21.22 3.05 -8.33
N GLU A 31 -21.89 2.06 -8.95
CA GLU A 31 -23.36 2.03 -9.10
C GLU A 31 -24.08 1.76 -7.76
N GLY A 32 -23.48 0.97 -6.88
CA GLY A 32 -24.06 0.58 -5.60
C GLY A 32 -23.67 1.46 -4.41
N GLY A 33 -22.89 2.52 -4.62
CA GLY A 33 -22.27 3.29 -3.55
C GLY A 33 -22.18 4.79 -3.84
N ALA A 34 -21.25 5.45 -3.17
CA ALA A 34 -20.90 6.84 -3.41
C ALA A 34 -19.48 6.92 -3.98
N TYR A 35 -19.29 7.75 -5.01
CA TYR A 35 -18.00 7.96 -5.64
C TYR A 35 -17.86 9.43 -6.06
N GLY A 36 -16.62 9.88 -6.19
CA GLY A 36 -16.31 11.24 -6.62
C GLY A 36 -14.81 11.51 -6.55
N PRO A 37 -14.33 12.58 -7.20
CA PRO A 37 -12.94 12.98 -7.12
C PRO A 37 -12.60 13.44 -5.69
N LEU A 38 -11.41 13.06 -5.22
CA LEU A 38 -10.84 13.51 -3.95
C LEU A 38 -9.48 14.15 -4.21
N LEU A 39 -9.14 15.16 -3.41
CA LEU A 39 -7.81 15.76 -3.42
C LEU A 39 -6.86 14.91 -2.57
N SER A 40 -5.66 14.66 -3.13
CA SER A 40 -4.55 14.07 -2.37
C SER A 40 -3.86 15.13 -1.50
N CYS A 41 -2.84 14.72 -0.75
CA CYS A 41 -1.95 15.66 -0.07
C CYS A 41 -0.96 16.31 -1.04
N HIS A 42 -0.28 17.37 -0.58
CA HIS A 42 0.84 17.98 -1.30
C HIS A 42 2.15 17.79 -0.52
N PRO A 43 3.15 17.10 -1.09
CA PRO A 43 3.14 16.43 -2.41
C PRO A 43 2.39 15.08 -2.41
N PRO A 44 1.79 14.67 -3.55
CA PRO A 44 0.99 13.45 -3.66
C PRO A 44 1.87 12.20 -3.88
N ILE A 45 2.79 11.94 -2.96
CA ILE A 45 3.71 10.79 -3.03
C ILE A 45 3.17 9.69 -2.11
N THR A 46 3.31 8.42 -2.51
CA THR A 46 2.84 7.21 -1.79
C THR A 46 2.94 7.31 -0.26
N VAL A 47 4.14 7.55 0.29
CA VAL A 47 4.35 7.58 1.75
C VAL A 47 3.54 8.69 2.45
N PRO A 48 3.68 9.98 2.10
CA PRO A 48 2.86 11.01 2.72
C PRO A 48 1.36 10.83 2.43
N ALA A 49 0.94 10.41 1.23
CA ALA A 49 -0.47 10.27 0.87
C ALA A 49 -1.22 9.27 1.78
N TRP A 50 -0.67 8.06 1.95
CA TRP A 50 -1.28 7.07 2.85
C TRP A 50 -1.20 7.48 4.31
N ALA A 51 -0.11 8.12 4.73
CA ALA A 51 0.05 8.60 6.11
C ALA A 51 -0.98 9.70 6.44
N VAL A 52 -1.20 10.66 5.53
CA VAL A 52 -2.20 11.73 5.66
C VAL A 52 -3.60 11.13 5.75
N MET A 53 -3.95 10.25 4.81
CA MET A 53 -5.27 9.60 4.77
C MET A 53 -5.59 8.89 6.08
N MET A 54 -4.59 8.25 6.70
CA MET A 54 -4.78 7.41 7.88
C MET A 54 -4.59 8.14 9.22
N SER A 55 -4.02 9.35 9.23
CA SER A 55 -3.78 10.13 10.45
C SER A 55 -4.62 11.40 10.56
N GLY A 56 -5.18 11.89 9.45
CA GLY A 56 -5.83 13.21 9.39
C GLY A 56 -4.85 14.37 9.60
N LYS A 57 -3.55 14.15 9.39
CA LYS A 57 -2.49 15.16 9.48
C LYS A 57 -1.96 15.49 8.10
N ASP A 58 -1.56 16.74 7.87
CA ASP A 58 -0.87 17.12 6.63
C ASP A 58 0.63 16.75 6.64
N PRO A 59 1.32 16.73 5.48
CA PRO A 59 2.75 16.41 5.42
C PRO A 59 3.66 17.31 6.26
N GLY A 60 3.28 18.57 6.49
CA GLY A 60 4.02 19.51 7.35
C GLY A 60 3.92 19.12 8.83
N GLN A 61 2.74 18.70 9.29
CA GLN A 61 2.53 18.15 10.63
C GLN A 61 3.23 16.81 10.84
N LEU A 62 3.31 15.98 9.78
CA LEU A 62 4.00 14.69 9.81
C LEU A 62 5.52 14.82 9.72
N GLY A 63 6.02 15.89 9.08
CA GLY A 63 7.44 16.21 8.99
C GLY A 63 8.19 15.49 7.87
N TYR A 64 7.50 14.93 6.88
CA TYR A 64 8.11 14.30 5.70
C TYR A 64 7.26 14.49 4.44
N TYR A 65 7.94 14.69 3.32
CA TYR A 65 7.33 15.06 2.03
C TYR A 65 7.53 13.99 0.95
N GLY A 66 8.05 12.83 1.33
CA GLY A 66 8.32 11.70 0.46
C GLY A 66 8.88 10.56 1.28
N PHE A 67 9.32 9.49 0.61
CA PHE A 67 9.94 8.38 1.33
C PHE A 67 11.41 8.64 1.67
N ARG A 68 12.15 9.44 0.87
CA ARG A 68 13.51 9.92 1.17
C ARG A 68 13.44 11.37 1.62
N ASN A 69 14.01 11.67 2.78
CA ASN A 69 14.03 13.01 3.36
C ASN A 69 15.42 13.31 3.90
N ARG A 70 15.75 14.60 4.01
CA ARG A 70 16.98 15.04 4.68
C ARG A 70 16.86 14.76 6.18
N MET A 71 17.92 14.22 6.76
CA MET A 71 17.98 13.93 8.19
C MET A 71 18.47 15.12 9.01
N ASP A 72 19.16 16.05 8.37
CA ASP A 72 19.72 17.26 8.97
C ASP A 72 19.78 18.41 7.95
N TYR A 73 20.42 19.51 8.35
CA TYR A 73 20.62 20.69 7.50
C TYR A 73 21.76 20.55 6.47
N SER A 74 22.34 19.36 6.30
CA SER A 74 23.31 19.06 5.24
C SER A 74 22.60 18.60 3.96
N TYR A 75 23.31 18.61 2.83
CA TYR A 75 22.81 18.11 1.54
C TYR A 75 23.10 16.62 1.29
N GLY A 76 23.86 15.97 2.18
CA GLY A 76 24.33 14.59 2.01
C GLY A 76 23.59 13.54 2.84
N ALA A 77 23.00 13.94 3.98
CA ALA A 77 22.35 13.00 4.88
C ALA A 77 20.88 12.79 4.51
N TYR A 78 20.59 11.67 3.85
CA TYR A 78 19.22 11.23 3.54
C TYR A 78 18.83 10.01 4.37
N GLY A 79 17.57 9.97 4.81
CA GLY A 79 16.98 8.82 5.48
C GLY A 79 15.61 8.48 4.91
N ILE A 80 15.14 7.28 5.27
CA ILE A 80 13.85 6.76 4.85
C ILE A 80 12.80 7.09 5.91
N ALA A 81 11.72 7.77 5.53
CA ALA A 81 10.57 8.03 6.39
C ALA A 81 9.73 6.77 6.55
N ASN A 82 10.19 5.84 7.39
CA ASN A 82 9.51 4.58 7.69
C ASN A 82 8.47 4.74 8.82
N ALA A 83 7.89 3.66 9.32
CA ALA A 83 6.85 3.71 10.36
C ALA A 83 7.30 4.38 11.68
N ASN A 84 8.61 4.43 11.97
CA ASN A 84 9.14 5.10 13.15
C ASN A 84 9.09 6.63 13.03
N SER A 85 9.01 7.17 11.81
CA SER A 85 8.82 8.61 11.56
C SER A 85 7.41 9.07 11.91
N VAL A 86 6.42 8.17 11.93
CA VAL A 86 5.04 8.48 12.33
C VAL A 86 4.94 8.57 13.85
N LYS A 87 4.69 9.78 14.37
CA LYS A 87 4.58 10.09 15.81
C LYS A 87 3.16 10.32 16.32
N CYS A 88 2.18 10.35 15.42
CA CYS A 88 0.77 10.46 15.76
C CYS A 88 0.06 9.12 15.60
N ASP A 89 -1.13 9.03 16.18
CA ASP A 89 -2.01 7.90 15.95
C ASP A 89 -2.52 7.89 14.51
N ARG A 90 -2.65 6.68 13.96
CA ARG A 90 -3.43 6.40 12.75
C ARG A 90 -4.73 5.70 13.12
N VAL A 91 -5.67 5.61 12.17
CA VAL A 91 -6.99 4.99 12.37
C VAL A 91 -6.90 3.64 13.08
N TRP A 92 -5.98 2.77 12.66
CA TRP A 92 -5.81 1.45 13.27
C TRP A 92 -5.22 1.46 14.69
N ASP A 93 -4.44 2.47 15.06
CA ASP A 93 -3.92 2.62 16.42
C ASP A 93 -5.07 2.94 17.38
N ILE A 94 -5.95 3.85 16.96
CA ILE A 94 -7.17 4.23 17.68
C ILE A 94 -8.11 3.02 17.81
N LEU A 95 -8.37 2.31 16.70
CA LEU A 95 -9.23 1.12 16.68
C LEU A 95 -8.70 0.00 17.56
N SER A 96 -7.38 -0.25 17.52
CA SER A 96 -6.74 -1.26 18.37
C SER A 96 -6.95 -0.97 19.85
N ARG A 97 -6.76 0.28 20.28
CA ARG A 97 -7.00 0.69 21.69
C ARG A 97 -8.47 0.62 22.08
N ALA A 98 -9.38 0.81 21.13
CA ALA A 98 -10.82 0.59 21.31
C ALA A 98 -11.22 -0.90 21.31
N GLY A 99 -10.26 -1.83 21.35
CA GLY A 99 -10.50 -3.27 21.41
C GLY A 99 -10.91 -3.90 20.07
N LYS A 100 -10.86 -3.15 18.96
CA LYS A 100 -11.21 -3.67 17.62
C LYS A 100 -10.09 -4.49 17.04
N LYS A 101 -10.46 -5.53 16.29
CA LYS A 101 -9.51 -6.40 15.59
C LYS A 101 -9.08 -5.78 14.27
N VAL A 102 -7.79 -5.52 14.10
CA VAL A 102 -7.21 -4.82 12.94
C VAL A 102 -6.34 -5.77 12.13
N ILE A 103 -6.50 -5.79 10.81
CA ILE A 103 -5.58 -6.43 9.88
C ILE A 103 -5.09 -5.42 8.85
N LEU A 104 -3.78 -5.25 8.73
CA LEU A 104 -3.13 -4.42 7.72
C LEU A 104 -2.29 -5.30 6.80
N LEU A 105 -2.41 -5.14 5.48
CA LEU A 105 -1.66 -5.91 4.49
C LEU A 105 -1.14 -5.00 3.37
N GLY A 106 0.18 -4.84 3.28
CA GLY A 106 0.81 -4.10 2.19
C GLY A 106 0.65 -2.57 2.29
N VAL A 107 0.07 -2.05 3.37
CA VAL A 107 -0.10 -0.60 3.58
C VAL A 107 1.29 0.07 3.63
N PRO A 108 1.56 1.12 2.83
CA PRO A 108 2.86 1.79 2.85
C PRO A 108 3.19 2.40 4.20
N GLN A 109 4.49 2.52 4.49
CA GLN A 109 5.00 3.12 5.74
C GLN A 109 4.52 2.40 7.02
N THR A 110 4.32 1.08 6.95
CA THR A 110 4.08 0.25 8.13
C THR A 110 5.30 -0.53 8.58
N TYR A 111 6.41 -0.55 7.81
CA TYR A 111 7.67 -1.15 8.28
C TYR A 111 8.49 -0.17 9.13
N PRO A 112 9.12 -0.60 10.24
CA PRO A 112 8.89 -1.88 10.91
C PRO A 112 7.47 -1.94 11.51
N PRO A 113 6.81 -3.10 11.48
CA PRO A 113 5.43 -3.25 11.94
C PRO A 113 5.33 -2.93 13.43
N LYS A 114 4.40 -2.04 13.78
CA LYS A 114 4.07 -1.73 15.17
C LYS A 114 2.97 -2.68 15.67
N PRO A 115 2.94 -3.03 16.97
CA PRO A 115 1.88 -3.82 17.56
C PRO A 115 0.49 -3.19 17.33
N VAL A 116 -0.47 -4.01 16.92
CA VAL A 116 -1.90 -3.69 16.82
C VAL A 116 -2.70 -4.80 17.48
N ASN A 117 -3.98 -4.57 17.76
CA ASN A 117 -4.87 -5.65 18.23
C ASN A 117 -5.27 -6.54 17.05
N GLY A 118 -4.32 -7.30 16.50
CA GLY A 118 -4.51 -8.13 15.31
C GLY A 118 -3.20 -8.34 14.55
N CYS A 119 -3.21 -8.10 13.24
CA CYS A 119 -2.13 -8.49 12.34
C CYS A 119 -1.65 -7.33 11.45
N VAL A 120 -0.36 -7.31 11.16
CA VAL A 120 0.26 -6.42 10.16
C VAL A 120 1.18 -7.26 9.27
N VAL A 121 1.03 -7.12 7.97
CA VAL A 121 2.01 -7.53 6.97
C VAL A 121 2.47 -6.26 6.27
N SER A 122 3.70 -5.85 6.48
CA SER A 122 4.18 -4.55 5.99
C SER A 122 4.24 -4.49 4.48
N GLY A 123 4.02 -3.28 3.94
CA GLY A 123 4.13 -3.01 2.52
C GLY A 123 5.42 -2.30 2.12
N PHE A 124 5.28 -1.38 1.17
CA PHE A 124 6.36 -0.55 0.65
C PHE A 124 7.25 0.04 1.77
N LEU A 125 8.57 -0.03 1.56
CA LEU A 125 9.67 0.24 2.50
C LEU A 125 10.09 -0.91 3.42
N ALA A 126 9.41 -2.06 3.42
CA ALA A 126 9.98 -3.28 3.99
C ALA A 126 11.18 -3.73 3.14
N PRO A 127 12.37 -3.98 3.74
CA PRO A 127 13.60 -4.15 2.98
C PRO A 127 13.72 -5.52 2.29
N SER A 128 13.25 -6.59 2.94
CA SER A 128 13.26 -7.95 2.39
C SER A 128 12.34 -8.86 3.20
N THR A 129 11.97 -10.01 2.64
CA THR A 129 11.25 -11.04 3.38
C THR A 129 12.10 -11.66 4.48
N GLU A 130 13.42 -11.46 4.52
CA GLU A 130 14.27 -11.89 5.64
C GLU A 130 14.05 -11.03 6.88
N SER A 131 13.62 -9.78 6.72
CA SER A 131 13.33 -8.87 7.83
C SER A 131 12.08 -9.26 8.64
N ASN A 132 11.89 -8.63 9.80
CA ASN A 132 10.68 -8.75 10.61
C ASN A 132 9.58 -7.83 10.04
N TYR A 133 9.05 -8.17 8.86
CA TYR A 133 8.05 -7.36 8.16
C TYR A 133 6.61 -7.59 8.64
N THR A 134 6.38 -8.56 9.52
CA THR A 134 5.05 -8.90 10.06
C THR A 134 4.92 -8.62 11.57
N TYR A 135 3.69 -8.37 12.00
CA TYR A 135 3.27 -8.44 13.39
C TYR A 135 2.01 -9.31 13.53
N PRO A 136 1.95 -10.24 14.49
CA PRO A 136 3.09 -10.71 15.28
C PRO A 136 4.12 -11.40 14.38
N VAL A 137 5.38 -11.51 14.83
CA VAL A 137 6.49 -12.08 14.02
C VAL A 137 6.16 -13.47 13.42
N PRO A 138 5.54 -14.41 14.15
CA PRO A 138 5.19 -15.73 13.59
C PRO A 138 4.19 -15.70 12.42
N LEU A 139 3.49 -14.57 12.19
CA LEU A 139 2.62 -14.41 11.03
C LEU A 139 3.40 -14.53 9.71
N LYS A 140 4.71 -14.27 9.73
CA LYS A 140 5.59 -14.39 8.57
C LYS A 140 5.51 -15.78 7.95
N ASP A 141 5.61 -16.84 8.75
CA ASP A 141 5.61 -18.22 8.25
C ASP A 141 4.28 -18.58 7.57
N GLU A 142 3.17 -18.14 8.15
CA GLU A 142 1.82 -18.30 7.57
C GLU A 142 1.68 -17.55 6.23
N VAL A 143 2.24 -16.34 6.13
CA VAL A 143 2.23 -15.54 4.89
C VAL A 143 3.06 -16.20 3.80
N GLU A 144 4.26 -16.68 4.14
CA GLU A 144 5.14 -17.39 3.21
C GLU A 144 4.51 -18.69 2.69
N GLU A 145 3.92 -19.49 3.59
CA GLU A 145 3.25 -20.75 3.25
C GLU A 145 2.06 -20.52 2.31
N VAL A 146 1.15 -19.60 2.66
CA VAL A 146 -0.06 -19.31 1.87
C VAL A 146 0.26 -18.74 0.49
N SER A 147 1.31 -17.94 0.39
CA SER A 147 1.70 -17.32 -0.87
C SER A 147 2.62 -18.19 -1.74
N GLY A 148 3.25 -19.23 -1.17
CA GLY A 148 4.27 -20.02 -1.85
C GLY A 148 5.55 -19.23 -2.09
N GLY A 149 5.98 -18.46 -1.09
CA GLY A 149 7.08 -17.50 -1.17
C GLY A 149 6.57 -16.08 -1.44
N TYR A 150 6.54 -15.26 -0.40
CA TYR A 150 5.94 -13.92 -0.44
C TYR A 150 6.84 -12.94 -1.22
N VAL A 151 6.22 -12.01 -1.92
CA VAL A 151 6.90 -10.97 -2.69
C VAL A 151 6.50 -9.62 -2.12
N LEU A 152 7.41 -8.90 -1.48
CA LEU A 152 7.10 -7.58 -0.91
C LEU A 152 6.80 -6.56 -2.01
N ASP A 153 7.65 -6.51 -3.03
CA ASP A 153 7.58 -5.55 -4.12
C ASP A 153 8.21 -6.09 -5.41
N VAL A 154 7.93 -5.44 -6.53
CA VAL A 154 8.60 -5.72 -7.81
C VAL A 154 9.80 -4.79 -7.93
N GLU A 155 11.00 -5.37 -7.97
CA GLU A 155 12.24 -4.64 -8.21
C GLU A 155 12.45 -4.35 -9.71
N ASP A 156 13.37 -3.45 -10.04
CA ASP A 156 13.71 -3.08 -11.42
C ASP A 156 12.48 -2.84 -12.32
N PHE A 157 11.51 -2.13 -11.78
CA PHE A 157 10.22 -1.86 -12.44
C PHE A 157 10.31 -0.84 -13.58
N ARG A 158 11.52 -0.37 -13.91
CA ARG A 158 11.81 0.50 -15.07
C ARG A 158 12.52 -0.24 -16.21
N THR A 159 12.75 -1.53 -16.07
CA THR A 159 13.36 -2.38 -17.09
C THR A 159 12.69 -2.26 -18.45
N ASP A 160 13.46 -2.45 -19.52
CA ASP A 160 12.97 -2.52 -20.90
C ASP A 160 12.28 -3.85 -21.21
N ASP A 161 12.52 -4.89 -20.41
CA ASP A 161 11.81 -6.18 -20.51
C ASP A 161 10.40 -6.06 -19.91
N LYS A 162 9.49 -5.50 -20.70
CA LYS A 162 8.11 -5.23 -20.31
C LYS A 162 7.29 -6.49 -20.06
N GLU A 163 7.56 -7.58 -20.79
CA GLU A 163 6.84 -8.84 -20.60
C GLU A 163 7.20 -9.47 -19.26
N ALA A 164 8.50 -9.55 -18.94
CA ALA A 164 8.94 -10.05 -17.63
C ALA A 164 8.49 -9.15 -16.48
N LEU A 165 8.47 -7.83 -16.68
CA LEU A 165 7.92 -6.89 -15.70
C LEU A 165 6.43 -7.15 -15.42
N LEU A 166 5.61 -7.29 -16.46
CA LEU A 166 4.19 -7.55 -16.31
C LEU A 166 3.93 -8.88 -15.58
N GLY A 167 4.67 -9.94 -15.94
CA GLY A 167 4.61 -11.23 -15.27
C GLY A 167 4.89 -11.14 -13.77
N ARG A 168 5.95 -10.40 -13.38
CA ARG A 168 6.31 -10.18 -11.96
C ARG A 168 5.25 -9.38 -11.21
N ILE A 169 4.64 -8.39 -11.85
CA ILE A 169 3.54 -7.60 -11.25
C ILE A 169 2.33 -8.50 -10.98
N TYR A 170 1.91 -9.31 -11.95
CA TYR A 170 0.81 -10.25 -11.77
C TYR A 170 1.08 -11.31 -10.71
N GLU A 171 2.28 -11.91 -10.71
CA GLU A 171 2.68 -12.88 -9.69
C GLU A 171 2.58 -12.28 -8.28
N LYS A 172 3.15 -11.08 -8.08
CA LYS A 172 3.06 -10.36 -6.80
C LYS A 172 1.61 -10.13 -6.40
N THR A 173 0.79 -9.59 -7.30
CA THR A 173 -0.62 -9.29 -7.01
C THR A 173 -1.39 -10.56 -6.65
N GLU A 174 -1.23 -11.65 -7.39
CA GLU A 174 -1.86 -12.93 -7.04
C GLU A 174 -1.48 -13.42 -5.64
N LYS A 175 -0.20 -13.34 -5.29
CA LYS A 175 0.31 -13.71 -3.95
C LYS A 175 -0.28 -12.83 -2.85
N HIS A 176 -0.34 -11.50 -3.06
CA HIS A 176 -0.93 -10.56 -2.11
C HIS A 176 -2.41 -10.85 -1.89
N PHE A 177 -3.18 -11.07 -2.96
CA PHE A 177 -4.61 -11.42 -2.84
C PHE A 177 -4.86 -12.83 -2.27
N LYS A 178 -3.96 -13.79 -2.47
CA LYS A 178 -4.02 -15.10 -1.78
C LYS A 178 -3.93 -14.90 -0.26
N VAL A 179 -2.94 -14.13 0.20
CA VAL A 179 -2.76 -13.80 1.63
C VAL A 179 -3.95 -12.99 2.16
N ALA A 180 -4.43 -11.99 1.41
CA ALA A 180 -5.59 -11.18 1.81
C ALA A 180 -6.83 -12.05 2.05
N LYS A 181 -7.16 -12.93 1.09
CA LYS A 181 -8.30 -13.85 1.17
C LYS A 181 -8.16 -14.83 2.33
N HIS A 182 -6.95 -15.34 2.57
CA HIS A 182 -6.66 -16.22 3.70
C HIS A 182 -6.94 -15.50 5.02
N LEU A 183 -6.32 -14.35 5.25
CA LEU A 183 -6.47 -13.58 6.50
C LEU A 183 -7.92 -13.15 6.74
N LEU A 184 -8.66 -12.75 5.69
CA LEU A 184 -10.08 -12.41 5.79
C LEU A 184 -10.95 -13.57 6.30
N ARG A 185 -10.56 -14.82 6.00
CA ARG A 185 -11.29 -16.06 6.35
C ARG A 185 -10.85 -16.65 7.67
N THR A 186 -9.56 -16.60 8.00
CA THR A 186 -8.96 -17.35 9.10
C THR A 186 -8.72 -16.52 10.36
N LYS A 187 -8.71 -15.19 10.26
CA LYS A 187 -8.46 -14.30 11.40
C LYS A 187 -9.70 -13.49 11.78
N PRO A 188 -9.93 -13.20 13.07
CA PRO A 188 -10.96 -12.27 13.49
C PRO A 188 -10.58 -10.84 13.10
N TRP A 189 -11.52 -10.07 12.58
CA TRP A 189 -11.30 -8.68 12.17
C TRP A 189 -12.58 -7.83 12.25
N ASP A 190 -12.40 -6.58 12.64
CA ASP A 190 -13.38 -5.49 12.56
C ASP A 190 -12.97 -4.46 11.50
N PHE A 191 -11.65 -4.25 11.33
CA PHE A 191 -11.05 -3.37 10.34
C PHE A 191 -9.99 -4.14 9.55
N PHE A 192 -10.13 -4.16 8.23
CA PHE A 192 -9.16 -4.75 7.33
C PHE A 192 -8.75 -3.70 6.31
N MET A 193 -7.45 -3.48 6.14
CA MET A 193 -6.93 -2.60 5.10
C MET A 193 -5.84 -3.31 4.31
N THR A 194 -5.98 -3.28 2.99
CA THR A 194 -4.93 -3.74 2.08
C THR A 194 -4.64 -2.70 1.03
N VAL A 195 -3.37 -2.55 0.67
CA VAL A 195 -2.93 -1.68 -0.42
C VAL A 195 -2.14 -2.50 -1.42
N GLU A 196 -2.56 -2.46 -2.68
CA GLU A 196 -1.85 -3.07 -3.80
C GLU A 196 -1.00 -2.03 -4.51
N MET A 197 0.29 -2.34 -4.67
CA MET A 197 1.31 -1.51 -5.33
C MET A 197 1.45 -1.83 -6.83
N GLY A 198 0.83 -2.92 -7.31
CA GLY A 198 0.94 -3.37 -8.70
C GLY A 198 0.60 -2.29 -9.72
N THR A 199 -0.43 -1.49 -9.46
CA THR A 199 -0.82 -0.34 -10.29
C THR A 199 0.25 0.75 -10.35
N ASP A 200 0.95 1.02 -9.26
CA ASP A 200 2.10 1.95 -9.23
C ASP A 200 3.27 1.43 -10.07
N ARG A 201 3.53 0.12 -10.01
CA ARG A 201 4.58 -0.51 -10.84
C ARG A 201 4.18 -0.52 -12.33
N ILE A 202 2.91 -0.70 -12.65
CA ILE A 202 2.38 -0.53 -14.02
C ILE A 202 2.65 0.90 -14.49
N HIS A 203 2.26 1.91 -13.71
CA HIS A 203 2.44 3.30 -14.13
C HIS A 203 3.91 3.68 -14.25
N HIS A 204 4.81 3.21 -13.37
CA HIS A 204 6.23 3.48 -13.54
C HIS A 204 6.86 2.75 -14.74
N GLY A 205 6.42 1.54 -15.04
CA GLY A 205 6.99 0.71 -16.10
C GLY A 205 6.42 0.97 -17.50
N PHE A 206 5.16 1.40 -17.58
CA PHE A 206 4.36 1.40 -18.80
C PHE A 206 3.72 2.75 -19.15
N TRP A 207 4.01 3.84 -18.43
CA TRP A 207 3.36 5.15 -18.68
C TRP A 207 3.37 5.56 -20.16
N SER A 208 4.50 5.38 -20.86
CA SER A 208 4.66 5.74 -22.27
C SER A 208 3.80 4.94 -23.25
N PHE A 209 3.23 3.81 -22.81
CA PHE A 209 2.31 2.99 -23.59
C PHE A 209 0.85 3.30 -23.27
N ILE A 210 0.58 3.97 -22.14
CA ILE A 210 -0.76 4.30 -21.65
C ILE A 210 -1.16 5.72 -22.04
N ASP A 211 -0.25 6.68 -21.84
CA ASP A 211 -0.50 8.10 -22.13
C ASP A 211 -0.14 8.44 -23.58
N PRO A 212 -1.14 8.74 -24.44
CA PRO A 212 -0.88 9.09 -25.84
C PRO A 212 -0.14 10.43 -26.00
N THR A 213 -0.08 11.25 -24.95
CA THR A 213 0.63 12.54 -24.93
C THR A 213 2.05 12.46 -24.40
N HIS A 214 2.49 11.28 -23.95
CA HIS A 214 3.84 11.07 -23.46
C HIS A 214 4.87 11.40 -24.55
N ARG A 215 5.82 12.29 -24.25
CA ARG A 215 6.92 12.61 -25.15
C ARG A 215 7.78 11.36 -25.36
N ARG A 216 7.86 10.88 -26.61
CA ARG A 216 8.72 9.77 -27.01
C ARG A 216 10.13 10.25 -27.27
#